data_AF-A0A6M1L9U0-F1
#
_entry.id   AF-A0A6M1L9U0-F1
#
_cell.length_a   1.000
_cell.length_b   1.000
_cell.length_c   1.000
_cell.angle_alpha   90.00
_cell.angle_beta   90.00
_cell.angle_gamma   90.00
#
_symmetry.space_group_name_H-M   'P 1'
#
loop_
_entity.id
_entity.type
_entity.pdbx_description
1 polymer ?
#
loop_
_entity_poly.entity_id
_entity_poly.type
_entity_poly.pdbx_seq_one_letter_code
_entity_poly.pdbx_strand_id
1 'polypeptide(L)'
;MRQAQQAVDRIDGAHAAGLARTAESLVSLTDRDRALCLIRQAQGHALCGDQSRSLTAIKAAHKLINHATGLGADDADTIGHHCTHAYLQAHEGYCLLRLGQVRAAARALEDALDGWPVNYRQDEALTRSWLALSYAATNRLAEAGAEGSRALSLAAATASARAMRALGQLHARLAGSSTSTDVIEFRNSFSLVASTVRL
;
A
#
# COMPACT_ATOMS: atom_id res chain seq x y z
N MET A 1 1.95 13.77 -9.33
CA MET A 1 1.63 12.64 -8.41
C MET A 1 1.62 11.26 -9.05
N ARG A 2 1.01 11.05 -10.22
CA ARG A 2 0.95 9.72 -10.86
C ARG A 2 2.33 9.10 -11.14
N GLN A 3 3.28 9.89 -11.64
CA GLN A 3 4.64 9.40 -11.91
C GLN A 3 5.37 8.98 -10.62
N ALA A 4 5.21 9.71 -9.51
CA ALA A 4 5.79 9.32 -8.22
C ALA A 4 5.23 7.98 -7.72
N GLN A 5 3.93 7.74 -7.89
CA GLN A 5 3.31 6.45 -7.58
C GLN A 5 3.88 5.32 -8.46
N GLN A 6 4.03 5.56 -9.76
CA GLN A 6 4.62 4.57 -10.68
C GLN A 6 6.08 4.25 -10.32
N ALA A 7 6.85 5.22 -9.81
CA ALA A 7 8.21 4.98 -9.33
C ALA A 7 8.21 4.09 -8.07
N VAL A 8 7.30 4.32 -7.12
CA VAL A 8 7.10 3.42 -5.96
C VAL A 8 6.76 1.99 -6.41
N ASP A 9 5.86 1.85 -7.38
CA ASP A 9 5.46 0.54 -7.92
C ASP A 9 6.62 -0.22 -8.57
N ARG A 10 7.61 0.49 -9.12
CA ARG A 10 8.85 -0.05 -9.70
C ARG A 10 9.98 -0.20 -8.69
N ILE A 11 9.72 0.09 -7.41
CA ILE A 11 10.71 0.03 -6.33
C ILE A 11 11.84 1.07 -6.50
N ASP A 12 11.60 2.12 -7.28
CA ASP A 12 12.54 3.23 -7.48
C ASP A 12 12.29 4.35 -6.44
N GLY A 13 12.90 4.17 -5.26
CA GLY A 13 12.68 5.05 -4.11
C GLY A 13 13.18 6.48 -4.31
N ALA A 14 14.36 6.63 -4.93
CA ALA A 14 14.96 7.94 -5.17
C ALA A 14 14.10 8.77 -6.14
N HIS A 15 13.65 8.16 -7.23
CA HIS A 15 12.80 8.80 -8.21
C HIS A 15 11.41 9.14 -7.63
N ALA A 16 10.83 8.22 -6.84
CA ALA A 16 9.56 8.47 -6.15
C ALA A 16 9.62 9.70 -5.23
N ALA A 17 10.65 9.78 -4.38
CA ALA A 17 10.82 10.91 -3.46
C ALA A 17 11.11 12.23 -4.20
N GLY A 18 11.92 12.19 -5.27
CA GLY A 18 12.26 13.37 -6.08
C GLY A 18 11.03 13.95 -6.80
N LEU A 19 10.26 13.11 -7.47
CA LEU A 19 9.03 13.54 -8.15
C LEU A 19 7.98 14.09 -7.20
N ALA A 20 7.81 13.46 -6.03
CA ALA A 20 6.83 13.89 -5.04
C ALA A 20 7.19 15.25 -4.43
N ARG A 21 8.47 15.48 -4.12
CA ARG A 21 8.99 16.78 -3.66
C ARG A 21 8.81 17.86 -4.72
N THR A 22 9.08 17.53 -5.98
CA THR A 22 8.88 18.46 -7.10
C THR A 22 7.41 18.85 -7.21
N ALA A 23 6.49 17.88 -7.20
CA ALA A 23 5.06 18.13 -7.26
C ALA A 23 4.56 19.03 -6.12
N GLU A 24 5.08 18.84 -4.90
CA GLU A 24 4.75 19.67 -3.74
C GLU A 24 5.18 21.14 -3.91
N SER A 25 6.25 21.40 -4.66
CA SER A 25 6.80 22.74 -4.86
C SER A 25 6.24 23.53 -6.04
N LEU A 26 5.60 22.85 -7.02
CA LEU A 26 5.22 23.46 -8.29
C LEU A 26 3.91 24.26 -8.24
N VAL A 27 3.00 23.92 -7.33
CA VAL A 27 1.67 24.51 -7.26
C VAL A 27 1.23 24.66 -5.81
N SER A 28 0.28 25.57 -5.56
CA SER A 28 -0.44 25.57 -4.29
C SER A 28 -1.27 24.30 -4.19
N LEU A 29 -1.17 23.60 -3.06
CA LEU A 29 -1.85 22.33 -2.82
C LEU A 29 -2.81 22.44 -1.66
N THR A 30 -3.93 21.73 -1.77
CA THR A 30 -4.77 21.41 -0.62
C THR A 30 -3.99 20.54 0.37
N ASP A 31 -4.46 20.45 1.61
CA ASP A 31 -3.84 19.62 2.62
C ASP A 31 -3.81 18.15 2.24
N ARG A 32 -4.88 17.62 1.61
CA ARG A 32 -4.93 16.23 1.14
C ARG A 32 -3.96 15.98 -0.01
N ASP A 33 -3.81 16.92 -0.94
CA ASP A 33 -2.84 16.78 -2.02
C ASP A 33 -1.39 16.85 -1.50
N ARG A 34 -1.12 17.74 -0.53
CA ARG A 34 0.18 17.81 0.13
C ARG A 34 0.45 16.55 0.95
N ALA A 35 -0.54 16.01 1.66
CA ALA A 35 -0.42 14.74 2.36
C ALA A 35 -0.10 13.59 1.39
N LEU A 36 -0.74 13.55 0.22
CA LEU A 36 -0.44 12.55 -0.80
C LEU A 36 1.01 12.68 -1.32
N CYS A 37 1.52 13.90 -1.48
CA CYS A 37 2.93 14.15 -1.79
C CYS A 37 3.86 13.57 -0.72
N LEU A 38 3.56 13.85 0.56
CA LEU A 38 4.33 13.36 1.69
C LEU A 38 4.28 11.84 1.83
N ILE A 39 3.14 11.20 1.54
CA ILE A 39 3.03 9.73 1.48
C ILE A 39 4.02 9.17 0.44
N ARG A 40 4.05 9.73 -0.78
CA ARG A 40 4.99 9.27 -1.81
C ARG A 40 6.45 9.52 -1.43
N GLN A 41 6.76 10.63 -0.76
CA GLN A 41 8.09 10.88 -0.20
C GLN A 41 8.44 9.84 0.88
N ALA A 42 7.53 9.53 1.79
CA ALA A 42 7.73 8.53 2.84
C ALA A 42 8.04 7.16 2.23
N GLN A 43 7.24 6.74 1.25
CA GLN A 43 7.48 5.50 0.51
C GLN A 43 8.85 5.50 -0.16
N GLY A 44 9.23 6.58 -0.85
CA GLY A 44 10.55 6.71 -1.45
C GLY A 44 11.69 6.59 -0.45
N HIS A 45 11.55 7.22 0.73
CA HIS A 45 12.53 7.12 1.81
C HIS A 45 12.62 5.70 2.39
N ALA A 46 11.48 5.05 2.65
CA ALA A 46 11.43 3.67 3.12
C ALA A 46 12.07 2.68 2.12
N LEU A 47 11.84 2.89 0.82
CA LEU A 47 12.47 2.13 -0.26
C LEU A 47 14.01 2.24 -0.26
N CYS A 48 14.54 3.40 0.15
CA CYS A 48 15.97 3.65 0.28
C CYS A 48 16.53 3.28 1.67
N GLY A 49 15.72 2.73 2.58
CA GLY A 49 16.14 2.41 3.96
C GLY A 49 16.23 3.61 4.90
N ASP A 50 15.80 4.80 4.47
CA ASP A 50 15.83 6.01 5.30
C ASP A 50 14.60 6.08 6.21
N GLN A 51 14.68 5.36 7.33
CA GLN A 51 13.61 5.29 8.32
C GLN A 51 13.26 6.68 8.88
N SER A 52 14.25 7.53 9.16
CA SER A 52 14.02 8.83 9.78
C SER A 52 13.18 9.72 8.90
N ARG A 53 13.55 9.89 7.63
CA ARG A 53 12.80 10.74 6.69
C ARG A 53 11.45 10.13 6.34
N SER A 54 11.34 8.80 6.28
CA SER A 54 10.05 8.13 6.09
C SER A 54 9.07 8.48 7.22
N LEU A 55 9.49 8.30 8.48
CA LEU A 55 8.62 8.58 9.64
C LEU A 55 8.27 10.06 9.77
N THR A 56 9.22 10.96 9.51
CA THR A 56 8.93 12.41 9.50
C THR A 56 7.88 12.77 8.46
N ALA A 57 7.96 12.21 7.25
CA ALA A 57 6.98 12.46 6.20
C ALA A 57 5.58 11.88 6.54
N ILE A 58 5.50 10.67 7.10
CA ILE A 58 4.23 10.09 7.59
C ILE A 58 3.61 10.99 8.68
N LYS A 59 4.40 11.39 9.68
CA LYS A 59 3.90 12.28 10.75
C LYS A 59 3.38 13.61 10.22
N ALA A 60 4.05 14.18 9.21
CA ALA A 60 3.59 15.41 8.56
C ALA A 60 2.27 15.18 7.78
N ALA A 61 2.15 14.06 7.07
CA ALA A 61 0.91 13.70 6.37
C ALA A 61 -0.27 13.52 7.34
N HIS A 62 -0.05 12.91 8.52
CA HIS A 62 -1.10 12.76 9.53
C HIS A 62 -1.66 14.11 9.98
N LYS A 63 -0.78 15.10 10.21
CA LYS A 63 -1.21 16.45 10.60
C LYS A 63 -2.11 17.10 9.55
N LEU A 64 -1.76 16.96 8.27
CA LEU A 64 -2.53 17.52 7.17
C LEU A 64 -3.88 16.82 7.00
N ILE A 65 -3.95 15.49 7.08
CA ILE A 65 -5.22 14.76 7.00
C ILE A 65 -6.13 15.07 8.21
N ASN A 66 -5.57 15.19 9.41
CA ASN A 66 -6.32 15.63 10.59
C ASN A 66 -6.92 17.03 10.37
N HIS A 67 -6.12 17.97 9.85
CA HIS A 67 -6.56 19.34 9.61
C HIS A 67 -7.65 19.39 8.52
N ALA A 68 -7.43 18.74 7.37
CA ALA A 68 -8.40 18.66 6.28
C ALA A 68 -9.74 18.07 6.74
N THR A 69 -9.71 17.00 7.55
CA THR A 69 -10.92 16.35 8.06
C THR A 69 -11.70 17.24 9.02
N GLY A 70 -11.03 18.10 9.80
CA GLY A 70 -11.67 19.06 10.68
C GLY A 70 -12.35 20.24 9.97
N LEU A 71 -11.93 20.56 8.74
CA LEU A 71 -12.46 21.68 7.96
C LEU A 71 -13.75 21.36 7.18
N GLY A 72 -14.10 20.08 7.02
CA GLY A 72 -15.31 19.65 6.31
C GLY A 72 -15.05 19.12 4.90
N ALA A 73 -15.93 19.43 3.94
CA ALA A 73 -15.83 18.95 2.57
C ALA A 73 -14.60 19.54 1.87
N ASP A 74 -13.90 18.71 1.10
CA ASP A 74 -12.77 19.15 0.28
C ASP A 74 -13.22 20.10 -0.84
N ASP A 75 -12.26 20.90 -1.32
CA ASP A 75 -12.40 21.62 -2.58
C ASP A 75 -12.57 20.64 -3.76
N ALA A 76 -13.40 20.99 -4.74
CA ALA A 76 -13.72 20.18 -5.91
C ALA A 76 -12.48 19.82 -6.76
N ASP A 77 -11.43 20.64 -6.67
CA ASP A 77 -10.16 20.42 -7.40
C ASP A 77 -9.18 19.50 -6.66
N THR A 78 -9.54 18.99 -5.47
CA THR A 78 -8.66 18.14 -4.66
C THR A 78 -8.46 16.77 -5.31
N ILE A 79 -7.25 16.51 -5.83
CA ILE A 79 -6.95 15.21 -6.44
C ILE A 79 -6.89 14.10 -5.37
N GLY A 80 -6.50 14.47 -4.15
CA GLY A 80 -6.28 13.61 -2.99
C GLY A 80 -7.53 13.23 -2.20
N HIS A 81 -8.76 13.34 -2.73
CA HIS A 81 -9.98 12.97 -1.99
C HIS A 81 -9.96 11.57 -1.36
N HIS A 82 -9.31 10.63 -2.03
CA HIS A 82 -9.15 9.23 -1.56
C HIS A 82 -8.12 9.09 -0.43
N CYS A 83 -7.36 10.13 -0.10
CA CYS A 83 -6.34 10.14 0.93
C CYS A 83 -6.97 10.29 2.33
N THR A 84 -7.71 9.25 2.74
CA THR A 84 -8.33 9.15 4.07
C THR A 84 -7.31 8.75 5.15
N HIS A 85 -7.76 8.72 6.42
CA HIS A 85 -6.97 8.14 7.51
C HIS A 85 -6.55 6.70 7.24
N ALA A 86 -7.50 5.84 6.86
CA ALA A 86 -7.22 4.44 6.53
C ALA A 86 -6.20 4.32 5.38
N TYR A 87 -6.33 5.15 4.34
CA TYR A 87 -5.37 5.20 3.23
C TYR A 87 -3.94 5.52 3.72
N LEU A 88 -3.82 6.56 4.54
CA LEU A 88 -2.54 6.98 5.10
C LEU A 88 -1.92 5.91 6.02
N GLN A 89 -2.72 5.29 6.90
CA GLN A 89 -2.29 4.20 7.78
C GLN A 89 -1.81 2.97 6.97
N ALA A 90 -2.50 2.62 5.89
CA ALA A 90 -2.06 1.54 5.00
C ALA A 90 -0.68 1.84 4.38
N HIS A 91 -0.44 3.09 4.00
CA HIS A 91 0.86 3.51 3.47
C HIS A 91 1.96 3.60 4.53
N GLU A 92 1.63 3.92 5.78
CA GLU A 92 2.54 3.76 6.92
C GLU A 92 2.92 2.29 7.08
N GLY A 93 1.94 1.38 7.07
CA GLY A 93 2.15 -0.06 7.07
C GLY A 93 3.06 -0.56 5.95
N TYR A 94 2.88 -0.05 4.72
CA TYR A 94 3.80 -0.30 3.61
C TYR A 94 5.24 0.17 3.92
N CYS A 95 5.41 1.39 4.44
CA CYS A 95 6.74 1.92 4.76
C CYS A 95 7.43 1.04 5.82
N LEU A 96 6.70 0.63 6.87
CA LEU A 96 7.19 -0.29 7.89
C LEU A 96 7.60 -1.64 7.30
N LEU A 97 6.80 -2.20 6.38
CA LEU A 97 7.13 -3.44 5.67
C LEU A 97 8.43 -3.31 4.88
N ARG A 98 8.62 -2.18 4.18
CA ARG A 98 9.83 -1.90 3.38
C ARG A 98 11.07 -1.68 4.24
N LEU A 99 10.91 -1.15 5.45
CA LEU A 99 11.95 -0.98 6.45
C LEU A 99 12.25 -2.26 7.26
N GLY A 100 11.59 -3.37 6.94
CA GLY A 100 11.80 -4.65 7.63
C GLY A 100 11.11 -4.75 8.99
N GLN A 101 10.28 -3.77 9.38
CA GLN A 101 9.54 -3.75 10.64
C GLN A 101 8.23 -4.56 10.53
N VAL A 102 8.35 -5.82 10.10
CA VAL A 102 7.24 -6.65 9.59
C VAL A 102 6.11 -6.87 10.60
N ARG A 103 6.41 -6.95 11.90
CA ARG A 103 5.37 -7.06 12.95
C ARG A 103 4.59 -5.76 13.14
N ALA A 104 5.27 -4.61 13.05
CA ALA A 104 4.62 -3.31 13.13
C ALA A 104 3.80 -3.04 11.86
N ALA A 105 4.32 -3.44 10.71
CA ALA A 105 3.61 -3.38 9.43
C ALA A 105 2.30 -4.17 9.47
N ALA A 106 2.32 -5.42 9.95
CA ALA A 106 1.13 -6.25 10.07
C ALA A 106 0.05 -5.54 10.92
N ARG A 107 0.41 -5.06 12.11
CA ARG A 107 -0.53 -4.32 12.99
C ARG A 107 -1.11 -3.08 12.33
N ALA A 108 -0.25 -2.23 11.75
CA ALA A 108 -0.71 -1.00 11.09
C ALA A 108 -1.66 -1.29 9.91
N LEU A 109 -1.45 -2.41 9.20
CA LEU A 109 -2.28 -2.83 8.08
C LEU A 109 -3.59 -3.51 8.54
N GLU A 110 -3.56 -4.27 9.63
CA GLU A 110 -4.75 -4.78 10.32
C GLU A 110 -5.64 -3.59 10.74
N ASP A 111 -5.06 -2.62 11.44
CA ASP A 111 -5.76 -1.41 11.90
C ASP A 111 -6.29 -0.57 10.73
N ALA A 112 -5.52 -0.43 9.64
CA ALA A 112 -5.96 0.33 8.47
C ALA A 112 -7.16 -0.34 7.78
N LEU A 113 -7.19 -1.68 7.74
CA LEU A 113 -8.28 -2.44 7.11
C LEU A 113 -9.54 -2.49 7.99
N ASP A 114 -9.42 -2.27 9.29
CA ASP A 114 -10.58 -2.09 10.16
C ASP A 114 -11.34 -0.80 9.77
N GLY A 115 -12.57 -0.97 9.30
CA GLY A 115 -13.36 0.15 8.78
C GLY A 115 -12.92 0.70 7.40
N TRP A 116 -12.21 -0.09 6.57
CA TRP A 116 -11.83 0.35 5.22
C TRP A 116 -13.05 0.81 4.39
N PRO A 117 -12.99 1.96 3.70
CA PRO A 117 -14.14 2.44 2.92
C PRO A 117 -14.51 1.52 1.75
N VAL A 118 -15.78 1.11 1.68
CA VAL A 118 -16.30 0.15 0.68
C VAL A 118 -16.06 0.58 -0.77
N ASN A 119 -15.93 1.88 -1.03
CA ASN A 119 -15.75 2.43 -2.37
C ASN A 119 -14.29 2.36 -2.87
N TYR A 120 -13.30 2.08 -2.01
CA TYR A 120 -11.88 2.11 -2.36
C TYR A 120 -11.29 0.70 -2.54
N ARG A 121 -11.95 -0.12 -3.36
CA ARG A 121 -11.62 -1.55 -3.55
C ARG A 121 -10.24 -1.80 -4.16
N GLN A 122 -9.76 -0.91 -5.04
CA GLN A 122 -8.43 -1.05 -5.66
C GLN A 122 -7.30 -0.90 -4.65
N ASP A 123 -7.41 0.09 -3.76
CA ASP A 123 -6.42 0.30 -2.71
C ASP A 123 -6.63 -0.69 -1.57
N GLU A 124 -7.86 -1.17 -1.31
CA GLU A 124 -8.10 -2.29 -0.39
C GLU A 124 -7.32 -3.55 -0.82
N ALA A 125 -7.42 -3.92 -2.11
CA ALA A 125 -6.70 -5.06 -2.65
C ALA A 125 -5.18 -4.94 -2.44
N LEU A 126 -4.65 -3.73 -2.62
CA LEU A 126 -3.23 -3.44 -2.43
C LEU A 126 -2.82 -3.51 -0.96
N THR A 127 -3.61 -2.91 -0.05
CA THR A 127 -3.39 -2.96 1.40
C THR A 127 -3.40 -4.40 1.91
N ARG A 128 -4.40 -5.21 1.53
CA ARG A 128 -4.46 -6.65 1.88
C ARG A 128 -3.26 -7.43 1.35
N SER A 129 -2.78 -7.11 0.16
CA SER A 129 -1.56 -7.73 -0.39
C SER A 129 -0.33 -7.44 0.47
N TRP A 130 -0.19 -6.21 0.98
CA TRP A 130 0.89 -5.86 1.92
C TRP A 130 0.73 -6.54 3.28
N LEU A 131 -0.51 -6.70 3.77
CA LEU A 131 -0.78 -7.42 5.01
C LEU A 131 -0.36 -8.89 4.89
N ALA A 132 -0.76 -9.55 3.80
CA ALA A 132 -0.37 -10.92 3.51
C ALA A 132 1.16 -11.09 3.42
N LEU A 133 1.87 -10.15 2.79
CA LEU A 133 3.34 -10.14 2.77
C LEU A 133 3.94 -9.98 4.17
N SER A 134 3.31 -9.20 5.05
CA SER A 134 3.74 -8.99 6.43
C SER A 134 3.52 -10.24 7.29
N TYR A 135 2.39 -10.95 7.08
CA TYR A 135 2.14 -12.25 7.69
C TYR A 135 3.14 -13.31 7.24
N ALA A 136 3.41 -13.42 5.94
CA ALA A 136 4.40 -14.35 5.42
C ALA A 136 5.79 -14.08 6.04
N ALA A 137 6.19 -12.81 6.16
CA ALA A 137 7.46 -12.42 6.76
C ALA A 137 7.54 -12.66 8.29
N THR A 138 6.41 -12.93 8.95
CA THR A 138 6.33 -13.27 10.38
C THR A 138 5.99 -14.74 10.62
N ASN A 139 6.07 -15.59 9.59
CA ASN A 139 5.74 -17.02 9.59
C ASN A 139 4.27 -17.34 9.95
N ARG A 140 3.37 -16.37 9.75
CA ARG A 140 1.91 -16.49 9.89
C ARG A 140 1.29 -16.97 8.58
N LEU A 141 1.65 -18.19 8.15
CA LEU A 141 1.45 -18.64 6.76
C LEU A 141 -0.03 -18.83 6.39
N ALA A 142 -0.85 -19.34 7.30
CA ALA A 142 -2.29 -19.50 7.07
C ALA A 142 -2.97 -18.14 6.85
N GLU A 143 -2.67 -17.16 7.72
CA GLU A 143 -3.21 -15.80 7.56
C GLU A 143 -2.69 -15.12 6.29
N ALA A 144 -1.43 -15.38 5.90
CA ALA A 144 -0.88 -14.89 4.64
C ALA A 144 -1.62 -15.44 3.42
N GLY A 145 -1.94 -16.74 3.42
CA GLY A 145 -2.74 -17.37 2.36
C GLY A 145 -4.16 -16.79 2.30
N ALA A 146 -4.84 -16.70 3.44
CA ALA A 146 -6.20 -16.21 3.52
C ALA A 146 -6.32 -14.75 3.05
N GLU A 147 -5.45 -13.85 3.50
CA GLU A 147 -5.43 -12.46 3.02
C GLU A 147 -4.98 -12.35 1.57
N GLY A 148 -4.06 -13.21 1.12
CA GLY A 148 -3.67 -13.32 -0.29
C GLY A 148 -4.86 -13.63 -1.20
N SER A 149 -5.71 -14.59 -0.82
CA SER A 149 -6.92 -14.97 -1.58
C SER A 149 -7.96 -13.84 -1.62
N ARG A 150 -8.18 -13.14 -0.50
CA ARG A 150 -9.07 -11.97 -0.43
C ARG A 150 -8.57 -10.85 -1.34
N ALA A 151 -7.28 -10.54 -1.26
CA ALA A 151 -6.64 -9.54 -2.10
C ALA A 151 -6.71 -9.90 -3.59
N LEU A 152 -6.49 -11.17 -3.96
CA LEU A 152 -6.55 -11.65 -5.33
C LEU A 152 -7.94 -11.47 -5.94
N SER A 153 -8.98 -11.82 -5.18
CA SER A 153 -10.38 -11.66 -5.61
C SER A 153 -10.71 -10.20 -5.92
N LEU A 154 -10.28 -9.27 -5.06
CA LEU A 154 -10.44 -7.83 -5.30
C LEU A 154 -9.58 -7.32 -6.45
N ALA A 155 -8.33 -7.78 -6.55
CA ALA A 155 -7.41 -7.36 -7.62
C ALA A 155 -7.90 -7.77 -9.00
N ALA A 156 -8.44 -9.00 -9.13
CA ALA A 156 -9.04 -9.49 -10.36
C ALA A 156 -10.31 -8.69 -10.73
N ALA A 157 -11.20 -8.45 -9.76
CA ALA A 157 -12.43 -7.69 -9.99
C ALA A 157 -12.19 -6.21 -10.37
N THR A 158 -11.04 -5.64 -9.98
CA THR A 158 -10.71 -4.22 -10.19
C THR A 158 -9.59 -3.98 -11.20
N ALA A 159 -9.07 -5.03 -11.84
CA ALA A 159 -7.90 -5.01 -12.73
C ALA A 159 -6.68 -4.28 -12.12
N SER A 160 -6.46 -4.42 -10.81
CA SER A 160 -5.40 -3.70 -10.09
C SER A 160 -4.02 -4.33 -10.35
N ALA A 161 -3.29 -3.80 -11.33
CA ALA A 161 -1.92 -4.25 -11.65
C ALA A 161 -0.95 -4.11 -10.46
N ARG A 162 -1.16 -3.11 -9.59
CA ARG A 162 -0.34 -2.89 -8.37
C ARG A 162 -0.51 -4.03 -7.37
N ALA A 163 -1.76 -4.42 -7.11
CA ALA A 163 -2.06 -5.53 -6.22
C ALA A 163 -1.54 -6.85 -6.81
N MET A 164 -1.76 -7.09 -8.11
CA MET A 164 -1.25 -8.30 -8.78
C MET A 164 0.28 -8.45 -8.66
N ARG A 165 1.04 -7.36 -8.78
CA ARG A 165 2.51 -7.39 -8.55
C ARG A 165 2.86 -7.79 -7.12
N ALA A 166 2.19 -7.23 -6.12
CA ALA A 166 2.42 -7.58 -4.72
C ALA A 166 2.05 -9.05 -4.42
N LEU A 167 0.95 -9.53 -5.01
CA LEU A 167 0.52 -10.93 -4.89
C LEU A 167 1.49 -11.89 -5.59
N GLY A 168 2.13 -11.49 -6.68
CA GLY A 168 3.20 -12.27 -7.30
C GLY A 168 4.40 -12.45 -6.36
N GLN A 169 4.75 -11.42 -5.59
CA GLN A 169 5.80 -11.53 -4.56
C GLN A 169 5.38 -12.48 -3.43
N LEU A 170 4.11 -12.43 -3.01
CA LEU A 170 3.56 -13.34 -2.00
C LEU A 170 3.59 -14.79 -2.50
N HIS A 171 3.14 -15.02 -3.75
CA HIS A 171 3.18 -16.32 -4.40
C HIS A 171 4.61 -16.91 -4.42
N ALA A 172 5.59 -16.10 -4.78
CA ALA A 172 7.00 -16.51 -4.75
C ALA A 172 7.51 -16.80 -3.32
N ARG A 173 7.13 -16.00 -2.32
CA ARG A 173 7.52 -16.22 -0.91
C ARG A 173 6.91 -17.46 -0.29
N LEU A 174 5.70 -17.83 -0.71
CA LEU A 174 5.01 -19.03 -0.27
C LEU A 174 5.35 -20.26 -1.13
N ALA A 175 6.34 -20.15 -2.03
CA ALA A 175 6.83 -21.27 -2.80
C ALA A 175 7.43 -22.34 -1.88
N GLY A 176 7.11 -23.60 -2.15
CA GLY A 176 7.49 -24.75 -1.33
C GLY A 176 6.29 -25.62 -0.94
N SER A 177 6.58 -26.72 -0.24
CA SER A 177 5.59 -27.67 0.26
C SER A 177 4.98 -27.14 1.56
N SER A 178 3.95 -26.29 1.46
CA SER A 178 3.14 -25.89 2.61
C SER A 178 2.03 -26.90 2.85
N THR A 179 1.74 -27.21 4.11
CA THR A 179 0.58 -28.02 4.52
C THR A 179 -0.66 -27.17 4.83
N SER A 180 -0.55 -25.84 4.82
CA SER A 180 -1.67 -24.94 5.06
C SER A 180 -2.58 -24.88 3.84
N THR A 181 -3.86 -25.20 4.03
CA THR A 181 -4.90 -25.13 2.99
C THR A 181 -5.01 -23.72 2.40
N ASP A 182 -4.99 -22.67 3.22
CA ASP A 182 -5.07 -21.28 2.76
C ASP A 182 -3.93 -20.91 1.80
N VAL A 183 -2.71 -21.40 2.08
CA VAL A 183 -1.55 -21.17 1.22
C VAL A 183 -1.72 -21.91 -0.12
N ILE A 184 -2.16 -23.17 -0.08
CA ILE A 184 -2.39 -23.97 -1.28
C ILE A 184 -3.48 -23.31 -2.15
N GLU A 185 -4.59 -22.91 -1.54
CA GLU A 185 -5.71 -22.25 -2.23
C GLU A 185 -5.26 -20.94 -2.90
N PHE A 186 -4.58 -20.06 -2.15
CA PHE A 186 -4.06 -18.81 -2.70
C PHE A 186 -3.14 -19.08 -3.89
N ARG A 187 -2.20 -20.01 -3.76
CA ARG A 187 -1.20 -20.25 -4.81
C ARG A 187 -1.80 -20.85 -6.08
N ASN A 188 -2.73 -21.79 -5.93
CA ASN A 188 -3.46 -22.37 -7.05
C ASN A 188 -4.30 -21.30 -7.77
N SER A 189 -5.04 -20.49 -7.00
CA SER A 189 -5.87 -19.41 -7.53
C SER A 189 -5.04 -18.34 -8.24
N PHE A 190 -3.92 -17.93 -7.63
CA PHE A 190 -3.00 -16.95 -8.24
C PHE A 190 -2.45 -17.46 -9.57
N SER A 191 -2.02 -18.73 -9.62
CA SER A 191 -1.48 -19.34 -10.85
C SER A 191 -2.51 -19.34 -11.99
N LEU A 192 -3.78 -19.65 -11.67
CA LEU A 192 -4.88 -19.62 -12.64
C LEU A 192 -5.17 -18.20 -13.15
N VAL A 193 -5.24 -17.22 -12.26
CA VAL A 193 -5.47 -15.82 -12.65
C VAL A 193 -4.29 -15.30 -13.49
N ALA A 194 -3.05 -15.58 -13.07
CA ALA A 194 -1.84 -15.14 -13.77
C ALA A 194 -1.68 -15.78 -15.15
N SER A 195 -2.18 -17.00 -15.39
CA SER A 195 -2.18 -17.60 -16.74
C SER A 195 -3.21 -16.95 -17.69
N THR A 196 -4.25 -16.34 -17.13
CA THR A 196 -5.36 -15.76 -17.89
C THR A 196 -5.13 -14.28 -18.22
N VAL A 197 -4.46 -13.56 -17.31
CA VAL A 197 -4.05 -12.17 -17.49
C VAL A 197 -2.65 -12.17 -18.10
N ARG A 198 -2.47 -11.67 -19.32
CA ARG A 198 -1.12 -11.36 -19.86
C ARG A 198 -0.52 -10.21 -19.03
N LEU A 199 0.11 -10.55 -17.91
CA LEU A 199 0.87 -9.62 -17.06
C LEU A 199 2.25 -9.32 -17.65
#